data_AF-A0A3R8ST08-F1
#
_entry.id   AF-A0A3R8ST08-F1
#
_cell.length_a   1.000
_cell.length_b   1.000
_cell.length_c   1.000
_cell.angle_alpha   90.00
_cell.angle_beta   90.00
_cell.angle_gamma   90.00
#
_symmetry.space_group_name_H-M   'P 1'
#
loop_
_entity.id
_entity.type
_entity.pdbx_description
1 polymer ?
#
loop_
_entity_poly.entity_id
_entity_poly.type
_entity_poly.pdbx_seq_one_letter_code
_entity_poly.pdbx_strand_id
1 'polypeptide(L)'
;HRPRAHDGQRLDGARRLRAQPSQQAVQPGPYWAVDAGPLRIIGIDTGLLGTLDAEQGAWLREVSRGPRPKILITGSPLYVDGEHHPCAIEGGGTVDDIVRDPAHHYVAAIGGDIHNYQRYPVDVDGRTIQYVVSGGGGAFMHATHTIPRVSIGNVTEKDFRCYPLRGDSLAFYSRLYGRRLRLRRFFTLTEAEATAVIAERLGIPPTRLPGEPARVTLRTRLVASLLGAGGRPDRTSRFRLPVRKIYTQLFSPSSATYSPPFFKCFLRLDVTLEEVRLRCFAATGNLAQELDPPVEDEVTIPLTRTRPTGL
;
A
#
# COMPACT_ATOMS: atom_id res chain seq x y z
N HIS A 1 -15.84 -5.49 21.94
CA HIS A 1 -15.32 -6.27 23.08
C HIS A 1 -15.50 -5.41 24.33
N ARG A 2 -16.15 -5.87 25.41
CA ARG A 2 -16.23 -5.10 26.67
C ARG A 2 -15.12 -5.58 27.61
N PRO A 3 -14.27 -4.69 28.16
CA PRO A 3 -13.22 -5.08 29.09
C PRO A 3 -13.82 -5.71 30.36
N ARG A 4 -13.19 -6.79 30.85
CA ARG A 4 -13.54 -7.47 32.10
C ARG A 4 -12.77 -6.83 33.27
N ALA A 5 -13.25 -7.04 34.49
CA ALA A 5 -12.63 -6.47 35.71
C ALA A 5 -11.14 -6.85 35.93
N HIS A 6 -10.65 -7.90 35.26
CA HIS A 6 -9.27 -8.37 35.31
C HIS A 6 -8.45 -8.03 34.06
N ASP A 7 -9.05 -7.39 33.05
CA ASP A 7 -8.36 -6.94 31.83
C ASP A 7 -7.48 -5.74 32.19
N GLY A 8 -6.27 -6.02 32.69
CA GLY A 8 -5.32 -5.01 33.17
C GLY A 8 -4.30 -5.53 34.18
N GLN A 9 -4.63 -6.59 34.93
CA GLN A 9 -3.74 -7.13 35.98
C GLN A 9 -2.36 -7.53 35.46
N ARG A 10 -2.30 -8.12 34.26
CA ARG A 10 -1.03 -8.46 33.60
C ARG A 10 -0.24 -7.22 33.18
N LEU A 11 -0.93 -6.17 32.73
CA LEU A 11 -0.31 -4.90 32.36
C LEU A 11 0.26 -4.20 33.60
N ASP A 12 -0.48 -4.19 34.71
CA ASP A 12 -0.01 -3.63 35.98
C ASP A 12 1.17 -4.43 36.56
N GLY A 13 1.14 -5.76 36.45
CA GLY A 13 2.29 -6.61 36.75
C GLY A 13 3.52 -6.27 35.92
N ALA A 14 3.36 -6.07 34.60
CA ALA A 14 4.44 -5.67 33.71
C ALA A 14 4.97 -4.25 34.00
N ARG A 15 4.10 -3.30 34.40
CA ARG A 15 4.51 -1.94 34.80
C ARG A 15 5.41 -1.94 36.03
N ARG A 16 5.23 -2.86 36.98
CA ARG A 16 6.11 -3.01 38.14
C ARG A 16 7.54 -3.41 37.77
N LEU A 17 7.74 -4.09 36.64
CA LEU A 17 9.08 -4.42 36.11
C LEU A 17 9.81 -3.18 35.53
N ARG A 18 9.09 -2.06 35.35
CA ARG A 18 9.58 -0.79 34.81
C ARG A 18 9.28 0.36 35.77
N ALA A 19 9.47 0.15 37.08
CA ALA A 19 8.96 1.04 38.12
C ALA A 19 9.56 2.46 38.15
N GLN A 20 10.71 2.69 37.51
CA GLN A 20 11.31 4.03 37.51
C GLN A 20 10.47 5.00 36.66
N PRO A 21 10.31 6.27 37.08
CA PRO A 21 9.57 7.26 36.30
C PRO A 21 10.06 7.41 34.85
N SER A 22 11.37 7.30 34.62
CA SER A 22 11.98 7.33 33.28
C SER A 22 11.64 6.11 32.40
N GLN A 23 11.12 5.03 32.99
CA GLN A 23 10.72 3.81 32.29
C GLN A 23 9.20 3.77 32.03
N GLN A 24 8.44 4.72 32.59
CA GLN A 24 7.00 4.83 32.36
C GLN A 24 6.74 5.54 31.04
N ALA A 25 5.95 4.89 30.18
CA ALA A 25 5.55 5.49 28.93
C ALA A 25 4.56 6.62 29.19
N VAL A 26 4.89 7.84 28.72
CA VAL A 26 3.96 8.99 28.75
C VAL A 26 3.10 9.07 27.48
N GLN A 27 3.37 8.21 26.49
CA GLN A 27 2.54 8.11 25.30
C GLN A 27 1.19 7.48 25.66
N PRO A 28 0.06 8.10 25.27
CA PRO A 28 -1.28 7.61 25.64
C PRO A 28 -1.61 6.27 24.95
N GLY A 29 -0.98 5.97 23.83
CA GLY A 29 -1.15 4.72 23.10
C GLY A 29 -0.05 4.47 22.06
N PRO A 30 -0.22 3.48 21.17
CA PRO A 30 0.71 3.14 20.09
C PRO A 30 0.64 4.11 18.89
N TYR A 31 0.32 5.38 19.14
CA TYR A 31 0.28 6.47 18.17
C TYR A 31 1.18 7.61 18.62
N TRP A 32 1.74 8.34 17.66
CA TRP A 32 2.85 9.26 17.93
C TRP A 32 2.92 10.36 16.88
N ALA A 33 3.59 11.46 17.23
CA ALA A 33 3.96 12.51 16.29
C ALA A 33 5.41 12.91 16.52
N VAL A 34 6.18 13.02 15.43
CA VAL A 34 7.57 13.44 15.45
C VAL A 34 7.77 14.59 14.48
N ASP A 35 8.38 15.67 14.96
CA ASP A 35 8.83 16.76 14.11
C ASP A 35 10.23 16.43 13.57
N ALA A 36 10.35 16.40 12.24
CA ALA A 36 11.56 16.07 11.50
C ALA A 36 11.89 17.25 10.56
N GLY A 37 12.50 18.30 11.12
CA GLY A 37 12.79 19.53 10.39
C GLY A 37 11.50 20.27 9.96
N PRO A 38 11.28 20.52 8.66
CA PRO A 38 10.08 21.23 8.19
C PRO A 38 8.81 20.35 8.21
N LEU A 39 8.95 19.05 8.40
CA LEU A 39 7.88 18.07 8.29
C LEU A 39 7.47 17.54 9.67
N ARG A 40 6.17 17.29 9.87
CA ARG A 40 5.69 16.46 10.97
C ARG A 40 5.22 15.10 10.45
N ILE A 41 5.71 14.03 11.06
CA ILE A 41 5.29 12.65 10.77
C ILE A 41 4.36 12.20 11.89
N ILE A 42 3.19 11.68 11.54
CA ILE A 42 2.16 11.27 12.49
C ILE A 42 1.85 9.80 12.27
N GLY A 43 2.11 8.96 13.26
CA GLY A 43 1.74 7.55 13.26
C GLY A 43 0.42 7.33 13.99
N ILE A 44 -0.52 6.64 13.34
CA ILE A 44 -1.77 6.17 13.95
C ILE A 44 -1.78 4.64 14.02
N ASP A 45 -2.35 4.12 15.11
CA ASP A 45 -2.75 2.73 15.20
C ASP A 45 -4.22 2.60 14.78
N THR A 46 -4.49 1.76 13.78
CA THR A 46 -5.86 1.44 13.32
C THR A 46 -6.39 0.14 13.94
N GLY A 47 -5.58 -0.50 14.78
CA GLY A 47 -5.84 -1.81 15.38
C GLY A 47 -6.16 -2.89 14.34
N LEU A 48 -6.80 -3.96 14.80
CA LEU A 48 -7.29 -5.05 13.94
C LEU A 48 -8.59 -4.69 13.21
N LEU A 49 -9.30 -3.66 13.66
CA LEU A 49 -10.63 -3.29 13.15
C LEU A 49 -10.56 -2.26 12.02
N GLY A 50 -9.41 -1.61 11.80
CA GLY A 50 -9.26 -0.60 10.75
C GLY A 50 -9.99 0.72 11.08
N THR A 51 -10.10 1.07 12.36
CA THR A 51 -10.82 2.25 12.86
C THR A 51 -10.05 2.91 14.00
N LEU A 52 -10.33 4.18 14.30
CA LEU A 52 -9.84 4.86 15.49
C LEU A 52 -10.93 4.96 16.56
N ASP A 53 -10.53 4.82 17.82
CA ASP A 53 -11.39 5.17 18.95
C ASP A 53 -11.48 6.70 19.13
N ALA A 54 -12.34 7.12 20.06
CA ALA A 54 -12.60 8.53 20.30
C ALA A 54 -11.39 9.29 20.86
N GLU A 55 -10.55 8.63 21.67
CA GLU A 55 -9.38 9.25 22.31
C GLU A 55 -8.29 9.55 21.28
N GLN A 56 -7.90 8.55 20.49
CA GLN A 56 -6.94 8.73 19.41
C GLN A 56 -7.50 9.65 18.31
N GLY A 57 -8.81 9.60 18.05
CA GLY A 57 -9.50 10.52 17.15
C GLY A 57 -9.44 11.98 17.60
N ALA A 58 -9.61 12.25 18.90
CA ALA A 58 -9.46 13.59 19.46
C ALA A 58 -8.00 14.07 19.39
N TRP A 59 -7.07 13.20 19.78
CA TRP A 59 -5.63 13.47 19.68
C TRP A 59 -5.18 13.77 18.25
N LEU A 60 -5.64 12.99 17.27
CA LEU A 60 -5.28 13.18 15.87
C LEU A 60 -5.74 14.57 15.38
N ARG A 61 -7.00 14.95 15.68
CA ARG A 61 -7.50 16.29 15.33
C ARG A 61 -6.68 17.41 15.95
N GLU A 62 -6.17 17.23 17.17
CA GLU A 62 -5.35 18.23 17.83
C GLU A 62 -3.98 18.35 17.16
N VAL A 63 -3.26 17.23 16.99
CA VAL A 63 -1.88 17.21 16.49
C VAL A 63 -1.78 17.55 15.00
N SER A 64 -2.87 17.35 14.24
CA SER A 64 -2.99 17.70 12.81
C SER A 64 -3.14 19.20 12.56
N ARG A 65 -3.48 20.02 13.56
CA ARG A 65 -3.70 21.46 13.37
C ARG A 65 -2.47 22.21 12.86
N GLY A 66 -2.72 23.26 12.11
CA GLY A 66 -1.73 24.26 11.73
C GLY A 66 -0.99 23.97 10.43
N PRO A 67 -0.18 24.94 9.96
CA PRO A 67 0.28 25.00 8.58
C PRO A 67 1.51 24.14 8.28
N ARG A 68 2.13 23.50 9.27
CA ARG A 68 3.29 22.64 9.02
C ARG A 68 2.88 21.47 8.12
N PRO A 69 3.61 21.16 7.04
CA PRO A 69 3.36 19.97 6.22
C PRO A 69 3.40 18.68 7.04
N LYS A 70 2.54 17.72 6.70
CA LYS A 70 2.41 16.46 7.45
C LYS A 70 2.43 15.22 6.55
N ILE A 71 3.04 14.15 7.05
CA ILE A 71 2.88 12.79 6.50
C ILE A 71 2.16 11.93 7.55
N LEU A 72 1.06 11.30 7.15
CA LEU A 72 0.39 10.28 7.95
C LEU A 72 1.04 8.92 7.70
N ILE A 73 1.31 8.16 8.76
CA ILE A 73 1.68 6.75 8.75
C ILE A 73 0.53 5.97 9.40
N THR A 74 -0.04 5.02 8.68
CA THR A 74 -1.22 4.24 9.12
C THR A 74 -1.02 2.74 8.88
N GLY A 75 -1.64 1.91 9.71
CA GLY A 75 -1.61 0.45 9.52
C GLY A 75 -2.26 0.03 8.19
N SER A 76 -3.48 0.52 7.94
CA SER A 76 -4.22 0.27 6.69
C SER A 76 -4.19 1.49 5.76
N PRO A 77 -3.97 1.32 4.44
CA PRO A 77 -3.96 2.43 3.50
C PRO A 77 -5.36 3.03 3.26
N LEU A 78 -5.41 4.35 3.04
CA LEU A 78 -6.67 5.05 2.73
C LEU A 78 -7.08 4.91 1.26
N TYR A 79 -6.12 4.65 0.37
CA TYR A 79 -6.35 4.28 -1.03
C TYR A 79 -5.56 3.02 -1.33
N VAL A 80 -6.24 1.98 -1.80
CA VAL A 80 -5.61 0.70 -2.14
C VAL A 80 -6.49 -0.12 -3.07
N ASP A 81 -5.87 -0.87 -3.97
CA ASP A 81 -6.55 -1.72 -4.95
C ASP A 81 -7.62 -1.00 -5.80
N GLY A 82 -7.44 0.30 -6.06
CA GLY A 82 -8.41 1.13 -6.78
C GLY A 82 -9.66 1.49 -5.98
N GLU A 83 -9.65 1.29 -4.66
CA GLU A 83 -10.73 1.60 -3.73
C GLU A 83 -10.30 2.69 -2.72
N HIS A 84 -11.27 3.38 -2.14
CA HIS A 84 -11.09 4.43 -1.13
C HIS A 84 -11.67 3.95 0.21
N HIS A 85 -10.83 3.97 1.24
CA HIS A 85 -11.13 3.49 2.59
C HIS A 85 -10.77 4.58 3.61
N PRO A 86 -11.70 5.49 3.92
CA PRO A 86 -11.35 6.73 4.65
C PRO A 86 -10.99 6.52 6.14
N CYS A 87 -11.15 5.32 6.69
CA CYS A 87 -10.92 4.94 8.09
C CYS A 87 -11.80 5.72 9.09
N ALA A 88 -12.82 5.06 9.62
CA ALA A 88 -13.79 5.69 10.52
C ALA A 88 -13.20 6.01 11.90
N ILE A 89 -13.64 7.11 12.50
CA ILE A 89 -13.28 7.54 13.85
C ILE A 89 -14.53 7.48 14.73
N GLU A 90 -14.42 6.85 15.91
CA GLU A 90 -15.49 6.88 16.91
C GLU A 90 -15.77 8.34 17.36
N GLY A 91 -17.04 8.70 17.44
CA GLY A 91 -17.46 10.09 17.67
C GLY A 91 -17.61 10.92 16.38
N GLY A 92 -17.34 10.33 15.21
CA GLY A 92 -17.73 10.88 13.91
C GLY A 92 -16.56 11.28 13.01
N GLY A 93 -16.83 11.40 11.71
CA GLY A 93 -15.84 11.68 10.67
C GLY A 93 -14.88 10.51 10.43
N THR A 94 -13.85 10.80 9.64
CA THR A 94 -12.85 9.81 9.21
C THR A 94 -11.44 10.39 9.31
N VAL A 95 -10.44 9.50 9.29
CA VAL A 95 -9.03 9.91 9.21
C VAL A 95 -8.78 10.69 7.92
N ASP A 96 -9.41 10.28 6.83
CA ASP A 96 -9.25 10.96 5.55
C ASP A 96 -9.87 12.36 5.53
N ASP A 97 -10.96 12.61 6.26
CA ASP A 97 -11.49 13.97 6.45
C ASP A 97 -10.43 14.89 7.09
N ILE A 98 -9.67 14.38 8.07
CA ILE A 98 -8.59 15.12 8.73
C ILE A 98 -7.42 15.33 7.76
N VAL A 99 -7.04 14.31 6.97
CA VAL A 99 -5.95 14.41 5.98
C VAL A 99 -6.30 15.43 4.89
N ARG A 100 -7.56 15.45 4.45
CA ARG A 100 -8.06 16.33 3.39
C ARG A 100 -8.38 17.75 3.84
N ASP A 101 -8.51 17.99 5.13
CA ASP A 101 -8.72 19.36 5.63
C ASP A 101 -7.52 20.27 5.26
N PRO A 102 -7.73 21.38 4.52
CA PRO A 102 -6.68 22.32 4.16
C PRO A 102 -6.02 23.00 5.37
N ALA A 103 -6.67 23.04 6.53
CA ALA A 103 -6.11 23.54 7.78
C ALA A 103 -5.06 22.59 8.39
N HIS A 104 -5.00 21.33 7.93
CA HIS A 104 -4.08 20.32 8.46
C HIS A 104 -2.85 20.07 7.57
N HIS A 105 -2.87 20.47 6.30
CA HIS A 105 -1.71 20.48 5.40
C HIS A 105 -0.96 19.12 5.30
N TYR A 106 -1.68 18.02 5.21
CA TYR A 106 -1.07 16.74 4.84
C TYR A 106 -0.64 16.73 3.38
N VAL A 107 0.56 16.22 3.12
CA VAL A 107 1.14 16.09 1.78
C VAL A 107 1.21 14.63 1.33
N ALA A 108 1.18 13.68 2.28
CA ALA A 108 1.09 12.26 2.00
C ALA A 108 0.40 11.48 3.14
N ALA A 109 -0.17 10.33 2.78
CA ALA A 109 -0.65 9.32 3.71
C ALA A 109 -0.14 7.94 3.28
N ILE A 110 0.62 7.28 4.14
CA ILE A 110 1.35 6.05 3.83
C ILE A 110 0.79 4.91 4.69
N GLY A 111 0.22 3.92 4.03
CA GLY A 111 -0.35 2.72 4.63
C GLY A 111 0.49 1.47 4.43
N GLY A 112 0.47 0.59 5.44
CA GLY A 112 1.02 -0.76 5.39
C GLY A 112 -0.01 -1.81 5.00
N ASP A 113 0.06 -2.99 5.64
CA ASP A 113 -0.82 -4.17 5.50
C ASP A 113 -0.78 -4.87 4.14
N ILE A 114 -0.87 -4.11 3.04
CA ILE A 114 -0.85 -4.67 1.71
C ILE A 114 0.58 -4.85 1.21
N HIS A 115 0.99 -6.11 1.00
CA HIS A 115 2.35 -6.50 0.64
C HIS A 115 2.71 -6.28 -0.84
N ASN A 116 2.55 -5.04 -1.29
CA ASN A 116 3.07 -4.49 -2.52
C ASN A 116 3.26 -2.97 -2.33
N TYR A 117 3.61 -2.27 -3.41
CA TYR A 117 3.65 -0.82 -3.48
C TYR A 117 2.52 -0.32 -4.38
N GLN A 118 1.88 0.78 -4.00
CA GLN A 118 0.91 1.51 -4.81
C GLN A 118 1.02 3.00 -4.52
N ARG A 119 0.80 3.86 -5.53
CA ARG A 119 0.72 5.32 -5.32
C ARG A 119 -0.44 5.92 -6.09
N TYR A 120 -1.19 6.77 -5.38
CA TYR A 120 -2.36 7.51 -5.86
C TYR A 120 -2.15 9.01 -5.56
N PRO A 121 -1.74 9.82 -6.55
CA PRO A 121 -1.64 11.28 -6.41
C PRO A 121 -3.03 11.92 -6.53
N VAL A 122 -3.75 12.04 -5.41
CA VAL A 122 -5.14 12.53 -5.39
C VAL A 122 -5.16 14.06 -5.28
N ASP A 123 -5.91 14.71 -6.17
CA ASP A 123 -6.21 16.14 -6.05
C ASP A 123 -7.29 16.38 -4.98
N VAL A 124 -6.99 17.26 -4.03
CA VAL A 124 -7.87 17.69 -2.95
C VAL A 124 -7.88 19.21 -2.92
N ASP A 125 -8.91 19.82 -3.51
CA ASP A 125 -9.05 21.28 -3.58
C ASP A 125 -7.82 21.98 -4.18
N GLY A 126 -7.25 21.41 -5.25
CA GLY A 126 -6.09 21.98 -5.95
C GLY A 126 -4.73 21.69 -5.31
N ARG A 127 -4.68 20.83 -4.28
CA ARG A 127 -3.43 20.29 -3.71
C ARG A 127 -3.35 18.78 -3.95
N THR A 128 -2.18 18.29 -4.34
CA THR A 128 -1.97 16.84 -4.47
C THR A 128 -1.57 16.24 -3.12
N ILE A 129 -2.31 15.25 -2.64
CA ILE A 129 -1.90 14.37 -1.54
C ILE A 129 -1.45 13.04 -2.12
N GLN A 130 -0.23 12.61 -1.79
CA GLN A 130 0.27 11.30 -2.20
C GLN A 130 -0.26 10.22 -1.23
N TYR A 131 -1.25 9.44 -1.67
CA TYR A 131 -1.65 8.23 -0.93
C TYR A 131 -0.81 7.06 -1.40
N VAL A 132 -0.11 6.43 -0.46
CA VAL A 132 0.90 5.41 -0.76
C VAL A 132 0.63 4.14 0.03
N VAL A 133 0.68 3.01 -0.66
CA VAL A 133 0.76 1.68 -0.05
C VAL A 133 2.23 1.27 -0.05
N SER A 134 2.77 0.92 1.12
CA SER A 134 4.18 0.55 1.29
C SER A 134 4.35 -0.66 2.23
N GLY A 135 3.60 -1.74 1.98
CA GLY A 135 3.67 -2.97 2.79
C GLY A 135 4.60 -4.06 2.23
N GLY A 136 5.28 -3.82 1.11
CA GLY A 136 6.11 -4.81 0.41
C GLY A 136 7.44 -5.22 1.07
N GLY A 137 7.63 -5.00 2.37
CA GLY A 137 8.94 -5.07 3.04
C GLY A 137 9.51 -6.46 3.33
N GLY A 138 8.74 -7.56 3.19
CA GLY A 138 9.31 -8.90 3.44
C GLY A 138 8.33 -10.07 3.52
N ALA A 139 7.08 -9.82 3.91
CA ALA A 139 6.03 -10.85 3.94
C ALA A 139 5.58 -11.28 2.53
N PHE A 140 4.77 -12.33 2.39
CA PHE A 140 4.29 -12.83 1.08
C PHE A 140 3.67 -11.70 0.23
N MET A 141 3.83 -11.73 -1.09
CA MET A 141 3.33 -10.66 -1.95
C MET A 141 1.79 -10.64 -2.01
N HIS A 142 1.17 -9.45 -2.07
CA HIS A 142 -0.23 -9.30 -2.50
C HIS A 142 -0.31 -9.01 -4.00
N ALA A 143 -1.25 -9.68 -4.68
CA ALA A 143 -1.36 -9.72 -6.12
C ALA A 143 -1.80 -8.39 -6.78
N THR A 144 -0.86 -7.59 -7.27
CA THR A 144 -1.16 -6.36 -8.03
C THR A 144 -1.92 -6.64 -9.33
N HIS A 145 -1.76 -7.82 -9.94
CA HIS A 145 -2.52 -8.20 -11.13
C HIS A 145 -4.04 -8.31 -10.93
N THR A 146 -4.51 -8.30 -9.69
CA THR A 146 -5.95 -8.29 -9.38
C THR A 146 -6.54 -6.88 -9.34
N ILE A 147 -5.70 -5.86 -9.16
CA ILE A 147 -6.11 -4.44 -9.11
C ILE A 147 -6.86 -4.10 -10.41
N PRO A 148 -8.07 -3.51 -10.31
CA PRO A 148 -8.85 -3.12 -11.48
C PRO A 148 -8.21 -1.91 -12.19
N ARG A 149 -8.86 -1.47 -13.28
CA ARG A 149 -8.49 -0.20 -13.91
C ARG A 149 -8.76 0.92 -12.91
N VAL A 150 -7.75 1.73 -12.63
CA VAL A 150 -7.80 2.84 -11.67
C VAL A 150 -8.44 4.06 -12.31
N SER A 151 -9.50 4.55 -11.66
CA SER A 151 -10.24 5.76 -12.02
C SER A 151 -10.97 6.27 -10.76
N ILE A 152 -10.21 6.61 -9.71
CA ILE A 152 -10.75 6.96 -8.38
C ILE A 152 -10.07 8.22 -7.85
N GLY A 153 -10.82 9.12 -7.19
CA GLY A 153 -10.25 10.36 -6.64
C GLY A 153 -9.51 11.21 -7.69
N ASN A 154 -10.05 11.26 -8.91
CA ASN A 154 -9.41 11.87 -10.09
C ASN A 154 -8.06 11.27 -10.52
N VAL A 155 -7.63 10.16 -9.90
CA VAL A 155 -6.44 9.40 -10.30
C VAL A 155 -6.80 8.45 -11.42
N THR A 156 -6.02 8.48 -12.50
CA THR A 156 -6.16 7.57 -13.63
C THR A 156 -4.97 6.62 -13.74
N GLU A 157 -5.03 5.67 -14.66
CA GLU A 157 -3.90 4.79 -15.02
C GLU A 157 -2.62 5.55 -15.43
N LYS A 158 -2.75 6.80 -15.89
CA LYS A 158 -1.58 7.64 -16.22
C LYS A 158 -0.76 7.98 -14.98
N ASP A 159 -1.43 8.17 -13.85
CA ASP A 159 -0.87 8.71 -12.62
C ASP A 159 -0.61 7.62 -11.58
N PHE A 160 -1.42 6.56 -11.60
CA PHE A 160 -1.27 5.39 -10.76
C PHE A 160 0.07 4.70 -10.98
N ARG A 161 0.71 4.28 -9.89
CA ARG A 161 1.91 3.45 -9.91
C ARG A 161 1.70 2.27 -8.98
N CYS A 162 2.26 1.11 -9.35
CA CYS A 162 2.34 -0.03 -8.46
C CYS A 162 3.61 -0.83 -8.70
N TYR A 163 4.15 -1.41 -7.65
CA TYR A 163 5.21 -2.39 -7.75
C TYR A 163 4.86 -3.65 -6.92
N PRO A 164 4.94 -4.85 -7.50
CA PRO A 164 5.33 -5.12 -8.89
C PRO A 164 4.27 -4.65 -9.89
N LEU A 165 4.70 -4.49 -11.14
CA LEU A 165 3.77 -4.27 -12.23
C LEU A 165 2.76 -5.42 -12.30
N ARG A 166 1.54 -5.09 -12.72
CA ARG A 166 0.44 -6.06 -12.81
C ARG A 166 0.80 -7.25 -13.71
N GLY A 167 1.55 -7.05 -14.80
CA GLY A 167 2.07 -8.13 -15.64
C GLY A 167 3.05 -9.06 -14.90
N ASP A 168 4.03 -8.49 -14.21
CA ASP A 168 5.05 -9.23 -13.45
C ASP A 168 4.41 -10.07 -12.33
N SER A 169 3.44 -9.47 -11.62
CA SER A 169 2.66 -10.15 -10.61
C SER A 169 1.91 -11.36 -11.18
N LEU A 170 1.24 -11.21 -12.32
CA LEU A 170 0.55 -12.34 -12.95
C LEU A 170 1.52 -13.44 -13.38
N ALA A 171 2.64 -13.08 -14.02
CA ALA A 171 3.68 -14.03 -14.41
C ALA A 171 4.25 -14.80 -13.20
N PHE A 172 4.51 -14.11 -12.09
CA PHE A 172 4.94 -14.70 -10.83
C PHE A 172 3.94 -15.73 -10.30
N TYR A 173 2.67 -15.35 -10.14
CA TYR A 173 1.65 -16.24 -9.61
C TYR A 173 1.36 -17.41 -10.56
N SER A 174 1.46 -17.20 -11.87
CA SER A 174 1.31 -18.26 -12.86
C SER A 174 2.38 -19.36 -12.70
N ARG A 175 3.64 -18.96 -12.44
CA ARG A 175 4.75 -19.89 -12.15
C ARG A 175 4.55 -20.58 -10.80
N LEU A 176 4.15 -19.83 -9.78
CA LEU A 176 3.89 -20.36 -8.43
C LEU A 176 2.83 -21.47 -8.47
N TYR A 177 1.67 -21.18 -9.07
CA TYR A 177 0.59 -22.16 -9.20
C TYR A 177 0.94 -23.30 -10.16
N GLY A 178 1.67 -23.04 -11.25
CA GLY A 178 2.16 -24.09 -12.14
C GLY A 178 3.09 -25.09 -11.44
N ARG A 179 3.94 -24.63 -10.50
CA ARG A 179 4.75 -25.51 -9.64
C ARG A 179 3.89 -26.26 -8.63
N ARG A 180 3.03 -25.55 -7.90
CA ARG A 180 2.20 -26.11 -6.83
C ARG A 180 1.23 -27.19 -7.31
N LEU A 181 0.62 -26.97 -8.48
CA LEU A 181 -0.33 -27.91 -9.09
C LEU A 181 0.34 -28.94 -10.01
N ARG A 182 1.67 -28.92 -10.14
CA ARG A 182 2.44 -29.76 -11.07
C ARG A 182 2.01 -29.63 -12.55
N LEU A 183 1.37 -28.51 -12.90
CA LEU A 183 0.85 -28.19 -14.24
C LEU A 183 1.63 -27.05 -14.90
N ARG A 184 2.97 -27.09 -14.81
CA ARG A 184 3.86 -26.01 -15.29
C ARG A 184 3.61 -25.61 -16.74
N ARG A 185 3.44 -26.59 -17.64
CA ARG A 185 3.19 -26.35 -19.08
C ARG A 185 1.88 -25.59 -19.32
N PHE A 186 0.87 -25.80 -18.47
CA PHE A 186 -0.42 -25.16 -18.62
C PHE A 186 -0.44 -23.77 -17.97
N PHE A 187 0.05 -23.63 -16.73
CA PHE A 187 -0.07 -22.38 -15.98
C PHE A 187 1.00 -21.33 -16.29
N THR A 188 2.22 -21.71 -16.68
CA THR A 188 3.32 -20.73 -16.76
C THR A 188 3.09 -19.73 -17.89
N LEU A 189 2.89 -18.47 -17.53
CA LEU A 189 2.90 -17.35 -18.48
C LEU A 189 4.29 -16.70 -18.47
N THR A 190 4.76 -16.32 -19.66
CA THR A 190 5.90 -15.41 -19.77
C THR A 190 5.49 -14.00 -19.31
N GLU A 191 6.48 -13.16 -19.00
CA GLU A 191 6.25 -11.75 -18.64
C GLU A 191 5.57 -10.99 -19.78
N ALA A 192 5.91 -11.31 -21.04
CA ALA A 192 5.27 -10.73 -22.22
C ALA A 192 3.80 -11.18 -22.36
N GLU A 193 3.50 -12.48 -22.19
CA GLU A 193 2.12 -13.00 -22.22
C GLU A 193 1.26 -12.39 -21.10
N ALA A 194 1.82 -12.32 -19.88
CA ALA A 194 1.15 -11.77 -18.71
C ALA A 194 0.90 -10.26 -18.86
N THR A 195 1.86 -9.52 -19.40
CA THR A 195 1.71 -8.07 -19.69
C THR A 195 0.65 -7.85 -20.77
N ALA A 196 0.67 -8.61 -21.87
CA ALA A 196 -0.27 -8.48 -22.96
C ALA A 196 -1.72 -8.73 -22.51
N VAL A 197 -1.97 -9.79 -21.73
CA VAL A 197 -3.33 -10.09 -21.24
C VAL A 197 -3.83 -9.06 -20.22
N ILE A 198 -2.94 -8.49 -19.41
CA ILE A 198 -3.30 -7.40 -18.48
C ILE A 198 -3.61 -6.11 -19.24
N ALA A 199 -2.80 -5.76 -20.24
CA ALA A 199 -3.02 -4.59 -21.11
C ALA A 199 -4.36 -4.70 -21.83
N GLU A 200 -4.67 -5.86 -22.43
CA GLU A 200 -5.96 -6.13 -23.08
C GLU A 200 -7.12 -6.04 -22.08
N ARG A 201 -7.00 -6.67 -20.91
CA ARG A 201 -8.04 -6.69 -19.87
C ARG A 201 -8.40 -5.27 -19.39
N LEU A 202 -7.38 -4.45 -19.14
CA LEU A 202 -7.55 -3.13 -18.53
C LEU A 202 -7.72 -2.01 -19.56
N GLY A 203 -7.46 -2.28 -20.85
CA GLY A 203 -7.49 -1.27 -21.90
C GLY A 203 -6.41 -0.20 -21.70
N ILE A 204 -5.22 -0.61 -21.29
CA ILE A 204 -4.07 0.27 -21.00
C ILE A 204 -2.87 -0.11 -21.88
N PRO A 205 -1.95 0.82 -22.16
CA PRO A 205 -0.68 0.45 -22.80
C PRO A 205 0.12 -0.51 -21.91
N PRO A 206 0.96 -1.38 -22.51
CA PRO A 206 1.81 -2.26 -21.73
C PRO A 206 2.78 -1.44 -20.87
N THR A 207 2.89 -1.82 -19.59
CA THR A 207 3.67 -1.09 -18.56
C THR A 207 5.18 -1.28 -18.69
N ARG A 208 5.63 -2.27 -19.46
CA ARG A 208 6.99 -2.38 -19.99
C ARG A 208 6.89 -2.40 -21.51
N LEU A 209 7.86 -1.79 -22.20
CA LEU A 209 8.08 -2.08 -23.61
C LEU A 209 8.49 -3.56 -23.69
N PRO A 210 7.64 -4.46 -24.22
CA PRO A 210 8.10 -5.81 -24.50
C PRO A 210 9.21 -5.71 -25.54
N GLY A 211 10.06 -6.73 -25.64
CA GLY A 211 10.77 -6.97 -26.90
C GLY A 211 9.73 -7.25 -28.00
N GLU A 212 9.54 -8.51 -28.37
CA GLU A 212 8.45 -8.85 -29.27
C GLU A 212 7.08 -8.82 -28.55
N PRO A 213 6.05 -8.16 -29.12
CA PRO A 213 4.71 -8.16 -28.55
C PRO A 213 4.13 -9.58 -28.56
N ALA A 214 3.86 -10.13 -27.38
CA ALA A 214 3.24 -11.45 -27.24
C ALA A 214 1.74 -11.41 -27.59
N ARG A 215 1.27 -12.39 -28.36
CA ARG A 215 -0.14 -12.54 -28.69
C ARG A 215 -0.94 -13.09 -27.51
N VAL A 216 -2.06 -12.46 -27.18
CA VAL A 216 -3.01 -12.99 -26.18
C VAL A 216 -3.76 -14.18 -26.77
N THR A 217 -3.59 -15.36 -26.16
CA THR A 217 -4.26 -16.61 -26.57
C THR A 217 -5.42 -16.98 -25.65
N LEU A 218 -6.24 -17.96 -26.04
CA LEU A 218 -7.29 -18.52 -25.17
C LEU A 218 -6.71 -19.09 -23.87
N ARG A 219 -5.57 -19.78 -23.94
CA ARG A 219 -4.85 -20.27 -22.76
C ARG A 219 -4.44 -19.13 -21.84
N THR A 220 -3.87 -18.06 -22.39
CA THR A 220 -3.44 -16.89 -21.63
C THR A 220 -4.62 -16.26 -20.87
N ARG A 221 -5.77 -16.07 -21.55
CA ARG A 221 -7.00 -15.56 -20.94
C ARG A 221 -7.56 -16.47 -19.85
N LEU A 222 -7.53 -17.78 -20.08
CA LEU A 222 -8.00 -18.77 -19.11
C LEU A 222 -7.13 -18.77 -17.84
N VAL A 223 -5.81 -18.81 -17.98
CA VAL A 223 -4.89 -18.76 -16.83
C VAL A 223 -5.03 -17.44 -16.07
N ALA A 224 -5.06 -16.31 -16.78
CA ALA A 224 -5.32 -15.01 -16.15
C ALA A 224 -6.63 -15.02 -15.38
N SER A 225 -7.68 -15.64 -15.92
CA SER A 225 -8.99 -15.74 -15.27
C SER A 225 -8.98 -16.58 -14.00
N LEU A 226 -8.33 -17.73 -14.04
CA LEU A 226 -8.15 -18.59 -12.87
C LEU A 226 -7.38 -17.87 -11.75
N LEU A 227 -6.43 -17.01 -12.10
CA LEU A 227 -5.61 -16.24 -11.16
C LEU A 227 -6.24 -14.90 -10.76
N GLY A 228 -7.52 -14.67 -11.05
CA GLY A 228 -8.22 -13.46 -10.61
C GLY A 228 -7.97 -12.22 -11.47
N ALA A 229 -7.25 -12.37 -12.59
CA ALA A 229 -7.17 -11.38 -13.66
C ALA A 229 -8.21 -11.60 -14.77
N GLY A 230 -9.30 -12.35 -14.50
CA GLY A 230 -10.38 -12.58 -15.45
C GLY A 230 -11.69 -11.90 -15.09
N GLY A 231 -12.30 -11.29 -16.10
CA GLY A 231 -13.65 -10.72 -16.08
C GLY A 231 -13.69 -9.21 -15.80
N ARG A 232 -14.70 -8.54 -16.35
CA ARG A 232 -15.10 -7.16 -16.03
C ARG A 232 -15.34 -7.04 -14.50
N PRO A 233 -15.09 -5.87 -13.89
CA PRO A 233 -15.24 -5.65 -12.44
C PRO A 233 -16.59 -6.13 -11.87
N ASP A 234 -17.67 -6.05 -12.66
CA ASP A 234 -19.04 -6.45 -12.27
C ASP A 234 -19.37 -7.95 -12.38
N ARG A 235 -18.47 -8.80 -12.89
CA ARG A 235 -18.72 -10.26 -12.96
C ARG A 235 -17.57 -11.03 -12.36
N THR A 236 -17.74 -11.43 -11.10
CA THR A 236 -16.87 -12.39 -10.43
C THR A 236 -16.96 -13.74 -11.15
N SER A 237 -15.83 -14.21 -11.68
CA SER A 237 -15.73 -15.60 -12.19
C SER A 237 -16.14 -16.57 -11.09
N ARG A 238 -17.04 -17.51 -11.40
CA ARG A 238 -17.53 -18.53 -10.45
C ARG A 238 -16.43 -19.49 -9.96
N PHE A 239 -15.30 -19.55 -10.67
CA PHE A 239 -14.13 -20.37 -10.33
C PHE A 239 -12.86 -19.50 -10.38
N ARG A 240 -12.37 -19.07 -9.22
CA ARG A 240 -11.06 -18.42 -9.05
C ARG A 240 -10.23 -19.24 -8.09
N LEU A 241 -8.95 -19.42 -8.41
CA LEU A 241 -7.99 -19.88 -7.42
C LEU A 241 -7.92 -18.82 -6.30
N PRO A 242 -7.69 -19.23 -5.05
CA PRO A 242 -7.62 -18.29 -3.94
C PRO A 242 -6.41 -17.36 -4.09
N VAL A 243 -6.61 -16.16 -4.63
CA VAL A 243 -5.56 -15.14 -4.80
C VAL A 243 -5.67 -14.01 -3.76
N ARG A 244 -6.87 -13.79 -3.16
CA ARG A 244 -7.14 -12.61 -2.29
C ARG A 244 -7.54 -12.91 -0.84
N LYS A 245 -8.37 -13.92 -0.52
CA LYS A 245 -9.07 -13.98 0.80
C LYS A 245 -8.97 -15.24 1.68
N ILE A 246 -8.45 -16.37 1.19
CA ILE A 246 -8.35 -17.63 2.00
C ILE A 246 -6.91 -17.83 2.55
N TYR A 247 -6.06 -16.80 2.49
CA TYR A 247 -4.62 -16.95 2.67
C TYR A 247 -4.07 -16.55 4.05
N THR A 248 -4.84 -15.84 4.88
CA THR A 248 -4.35 -15.29 6.17
C THR A 248 -4.13 -16.33 7.26
N GLN A 249 -4.72 -17.54 7.19
CA GLN A 249 -4.64 -18.51 8.31
C GLN A 249 -3.95 -19.85 8.02
N LEU A 250 -3.84 -20.32 6.77
CA LEU A 250 -3.37 -21.71 6.50
C LEU A 250 -2.18 -21.86 5.54
N PHE A 251 -1.86 -20.86 4.71
CA PHE A 251 -0.90 -21.07 3.60
C PHE A 251 0.20 -20.01 3.45
N SER A 252 0.24 -19.00 4.33
CA SER A 252 1.20 -17.89 4.36
C SER A 252 2.70 -18.34 4.37
N PRO A 253 3.11 -19.40 5.09
CA PRO A 253 4.50 -19.87 5.07
C PRO A 253 4.89 -20.59 3.76
N SER A 254 3.92 -21.23 3.08
CA SER A 254 4.17 -22.08 1.90
C SER A 254 4.31 -21.32 0.57
N SER A 255 4.10 -20.00 0.59
CA SER A 255 4.17 -19.11 -0.58
C SER A 255 5.42 -18.24 -0.58
N ALA A 256 6.26 -18.35 0.46
CA ALA A 256 7.61 -17.83 0.46
C ALA A 256 8.43 -18.62 -0.56
N THR A 257 8.61 -18.04 -1.74
CA THR A 257 9.64 -18.51 -2.67
C THR A 257 10.99 -18.09 -2.08
N TYR A 258 11.94 -19.02 -1.97
CA TYR A 258 13.32 -18.75 -1.54
C TYR A 258 14.27 -18.52 -2.72
N SER A 259 13.72 -18.34 -3.92
CA SER A 259 14.49 -18.00 -5.12
C SER A 259 14.07 -16.62 -5.64
N PRO A 260 15.02 -15.73 -5.93
CA PRO A 260 14.73 -14.43 -6.50
C PRO A 260 14.12 -14.54 -7.92
N PRO A 261 13.43 -13.50 -8.42
CA PRO A 261 13.22 -12.20 -7.77
C PRO A 261 12.14 -12.27 -6.66
N PHE A 262 12.50 -11.79 -5.47
CA PHE A 262 11.56 -11.49 -4.40
C PHE A 262 10.93 -10.14 -4.71
N PHE A 263 9.65 -10.10 -5.01
CA PHE A 263 8.97 -8.84 -5.32
C PHE A 263 8.74 -7.99 -4.06
N LYS A 264 9.82 -7.60 -3.39
CA LYS A 264 9.84 -6.74 -2.20
C LYS A 264 10.26 -5.34 -2.58
N CYS A 265 9.91 -4.39 -1.72
CA CYS A 265 10.29 -3.01 -1.87
C CYS A 265 10.46 -2.34 -0.51
N PHE A 266 11.22 -1.26 -0.51
CA PHE A 266 11.30 -0.33 0.62
C PHE A 266 11.11 1.10 0.13
N LEU A 267 10.59 1.95 1.01
CA LEU A 267 10.36 3.35 0.73
C LEU A 267 11.49 4.18 1.32
N ARG A 268 12.02 5.12 0.54
CA ARG A 268 12.96 6.14 1.02
C ARG A 268 12.31 7.51 0.87
N LEU A 269 12.40 8.31 1.92
CA LEU A 269 11.99 9.71 1.94
C LEU A 269 13.23 10.55 2.20
N ASP A 270 13.60 11.39 1.23
CA ASP A 270 14.63 12.42 1.41
C ASP A 270 13.92 13.76 1.58
N VAL A 271 14.21 14.46 2.68
CA VAL A 271 13.48 15.68 3.06
C VAL A 271 14.44 16.86 3.06
N THR A 272 14.10 17.90 2.31
CA THR A 272 14.74 19.22 2.36
C THR A 272 13.77 20.23 2.99
N LEU A 273 14.19 21.50 3.10
CA LEU A 273 13.30 22.57 3.55
C LEU A 273 12.12 22.82 2.60
N GLU A 274 12.26 22.46 1.32
CA GLU A 274 11.33 22.84 0.25
C GLU A 274 10.53 21.67 -0.30
N GLU A 275 11.02 20.43 -0.14
CA GLU A 275 10.40 19.26 -0.75
C GLU A 275 10.67 17.95 0.01
N VAL A 276 9.81 16.97 -0.24
CA VAL A 276 10.02 15.56 0.08
C VAL A 276 10.16 14.79 -1.22
N ARG A 277 11.30 14.13 -1.42
CA ARG A 277 11.49 13.17 -2.51
C ARG A 277 11.17 11.77 -1.99
N LEU A 278 10.09 11.20 -2.51
CA LEU A 278 9.61 9.85 -2.18
C LEU A 278 10.00 8.89 -3.27
N ARG A 279 10.70 7.81 -2.89
CA ARG A 279 11.19 6.78 -3.83
C ARG A 279 10.87 5.38 -3.34
N CYS A 280 10.28 4.57 -4.23
CA CYS A 280 10.10 3.14 -4.04
C CYS A 280 11.28 2.40 -4.69
N PHE A 281 12.05 1.68 -3.88
CA PHE A 281 13.14 0.84 -4.35
C PHE A 281 12.73 -0.62 -4.38
N ALA A 282 13.04 -1.33 -5.46
CA ALA A 282 12.91 -2.77 -5.54
C ALA A 282 14.00 -3.47 -4.71
N ALA A 283 13.62 -4.52 -3.99
CA ALA A 283 14.51 -5.41 -3.28
C ALA A 283 14.28 -6.85 -3.75
N THR A 284 14.97 -7.25 -4.83
CA THR A 284 14.66 -8.52 -5.51
C THR A 284 15.39 -9.74 -5.01
N GLY A 285 16.40 -9.60 -4.15
CA GLY A 285 17.29 -10.70 -3.79
C GLY A 285 18.27 -11.12 -4.90
N ASN A 286 18.39 -10.33 -5.98
CA ASN A 286 19.42 -10.54 -6.98
C ASN A 286 20.61 -9.64 -6.61
N LEU A 287 21.82 -10.20 -6.53
CA LEU A 287 23.01 -9.48 -6.07
C LEU A 287 23.21 -8.11 -6.74
N ALA A 288 23.07 -8.01 -8.07
CA ALA A 288 23.23 -6.75 -8.78
C ALA A 288 22.26 -5.66 -8.28
N GLN A 289 21.02 -6.05 -7.95
CA GLN A 289 19.98 -5.16 -7.45
C GLN A 289 20.02 -5.00 -5.92
N GLU A 290 20.77 -5.83 -5.20
CA GLU A 290 21.07 -5.58 -3.78
C GLU A 290 22.15 -4.51 -3.63
N LEU A 291 23.12 -4.48 -4.54
CA LEU A 291 24.19 -3.48 -4.57
C LEU A 291 23.68 -2.12 -5.10
N ASP A 292 22.82 -2.15 -6.12
CA ASP A 292 22.19 -0.97 -6.72
C ASP A 292 20.68 -1.20 -6.89
N PRO A 293 19.88 -0.96 -5.83
CA PRO A 293 18.43 -1.18 -5.87
C PRO A 293 17.74 -0.34 -6.95
N PRO A 294 16.98 -0.95 -7.88
CA PRO A 294 16.22 -0.22 -8.89
C PRO A 294 15.18 0.71 -8.26
N VAL A 295 15.05 1.92 -8.79
CA VAL A 295 13.96 2.84 -8.43
C VAL A 295 12.75 2.50 -9.31
N GLU A 296 11.70 1.98 -8.70
CA GLU A 296 10.46 1.56 -9.38
C GLU A 296 9.43 2.69 -9.48
N ASP A 297 9.51 3.66 -8.58
CA ASP A 297 8.70 4.87 -8.61
C ASP A 297 9.38 6.00 -7.84
N GLU A 298 9.18 7.22 -8.32
CA GLU A 298 9.72 8.43 -7.74
C GLU A 298 8.73 9.59 -7.91
N VAL A 299 8.58 10.38 -6.84
CA VAL A 299 7.84 11.64 -6.87
C VAL A 299 8.49 12.66 -5.94
N THR A 300 8.49 13.92 -6.38
CA THR A 300 8.86 15.07 -5.56
C THR A 300 7.59 15.77 -5.10
N ILE A 301 7.48 16.00 -3.79
CA ILE A 301 6.34 16.61 -3.13
C ILE A 301 6.78 17.95 -2.57
N PRO A 302 6.31 19.10 -3.11
CA PRO A 302 6.66 20.40 -2.56
C PRO A 302 6.07 20.57 -1.15
N LEU A 303 6.86 21.15 -0.24
CA LEU A 303 6.50 21.48 1.13
C LEU A 303 6.07 22.94 1.31
N THR A 304 6.43 23.80 0.35
CA THR A 304 5.99 25.19 0.31
C THR A 304 4.58 25.26 -0.28
N ARG A 305 3.70 26.07 0.33
CA ARG A 305 2.42 26.40 -0.30
C ARG A 305 2.71 27.16 -1.59
N THR A 306 2.38 26.58 -2.74
CA THR A 306 2.19 27.35 -3.96
C THR A 306 1.10 28.38 -3.64
N ARG A 307 1.46 29.67 -3.57
CA ARG A 307 0.44 30.72 -3.55
C ARG A 307 -0.34 30.58 -4.87
N PRO A 308 -1.68 30.60 -4.84
CA PRO A 308 -2.45 30.72 -6.07
C PRO A 308 -1.94 31.95 -6.83
N THR A 309 -1.49 31.75 -8.06
CA THR A 309 -1.18 32.85 -8.97
C THR A 309 -2.51 33.52 -9.35
N GLY A 310 -2.77 34.68 -8.79
CA GLY A 310 -3.60 35.73 -9.41
C GLY A 310 -5.11 35.58 -9.27
N LEU A 311 -5.67 36.65 -8.71
CA LEU A 311 -7.03 37.22 -8.83
C LEU A 311 -7.85 36.77 -10.05
#